data_AF-A0A6J4QXD0-F1
#
_entry.id   AF-A0A6J4QXD0-F1
#
_cell.length_a   1.000
_cell.length_b   1.000
_cell.length_c   1.000
_cell.angle_alpha   90.00
_cell.angle_beta   90.00
_cell.angle_gamma   90.00
#
_symmetry.space_group_name_H-M   'P 1'
#
loop_
_entity.id
_entity.type
_entity.pdbx_description
1 polymer ?
#
loop_
_entity_poly.entity_id
_entity_poly.type
_entity_poly.pdbx_seq_one_letter_code
_entity_poly.pdbx_strand_id
1 'polypeptide(L)' 'MQLLKAMREQLGKTSAGRSADAVAAANSLGMDRGTLEFHRSLHDLVRADYLEDPANPALRAQGKYLITFEGIAAADNY' A
#
# COMPACT_ATOMS: atom_id res chain seq x y z
N MET A 1 -2.69 8.21 4.35
CA MET A 1 -3.99 7.50 4.30
C MET A 1 -4.55 7.31 2.90
N GLN A 2 -4.52 8.30 1.98
CA GLN A 2 -5.05 8.12 0.61
C GLN A 2 -4.39 6.97 -0.16
N LEU A 3 -3.07 6.81 -0.04
CA LEU A 3 -2.35 5.69 -0.65
C LEU A 3 -2.85 4.32 -0.17
N LEU A 4 -3.10 4.17 1.13
CA LEU A 4 -3.62 2.93 1.72
C LEU A 4 -5.02 2.59 1.19
N LYS A 5 -5.89 3.59 1.02
CA LYS A 5 -7.21 3.39 0.40
C LYS A 5 -7.10 2.93 -1.05
N ALA A 6 -6.27 3.61 -1.85
CA ALA A 6 -6.07 3.20 -3.23
C ALA A 6 -5.51 1.77 -3.33
N MET A 7 -4.59 1.40 -2.44
CA MET A 7 -4.11 0.01 -2.32
C MET A 7 -5.24 -0.95 -1.92
N ARG A 8 -6.10 -0.58 -0.97
CA ARG A 8 -7.27 -1.37 -0.55
C ARG A 8 -8.30 -1.56 -1.68
N GLU A 9 -8.49 -0.55 -2.52
CA GLU A 9 -9.36 -0.59 -3.69
C GLU A 9 -8.85 -1.58 -4.75
N GLN A 10 -7.53 -1.71 -4.92
CA GLN A 10 -6.94 -2.71 -5.83
C GLN A 10 -7.25 -4.15 -5.42
N LEU A 11 -7.32 -4.43 -4.11
CA LEU A 11 -7.71 -5.76 -3.63
C LEU A 11 -9.17 -6.09 -3.98
N GLY A 12 -10.01 -5.10 -4.30
CA GLY A 12 -11.44 -5.31 -4.50
C GLY A 12 -12.15 -5.86 -3.25
N LYS A 13 -13.43 -6.19 -3.38
CA LYS A 13 -14.26 -6.69 -2.26
C LYS A 13 -14.02 -8.17 -1.92
N THR A 14 -13.34 -8.91 -2.78
CA THR A 14 -13.32 -10.39 -2.77
C THR A 14 -11.93 -11.01 -2.82
N SER A 15 -10.84 -10.25 -2.93
CA SER A 15 -9.52 -10.87 -3.02
C SER A 15 -9.14 -11.49 -1.69
N ALA A 16 -9.02 -12.82 -1.68
CA ALA A 16 -8.34 -13.59 -0.64
C ALA A 16 -6.85 -13.19 -0.50
N GLY A 17 -6.32 -12.43 -1.47
CA GLY A 17 -4.97 -11.89 -1.45
C GLY A 17 -4.90 -10.53 -0.74
N ARG A 18 -3.94 -10.40 0.18
CA ARG A 18 -3.58 -9.14 0.85
C ARG A 18 -2.52 -8.32 0.11
N SER A 19 -2.07 -8.77 -1.06
CA SER A 19 -1.02 -8.10 -1.82
C SER A 19 -1.58 -6.95 -2.63
N ALA A 20 -1.04 -5.76 -2.43
CA ALA A 20 -1.32 -4.55 -3.20
C ALA A 20 -0.06 -4.05 -3.91
N ASP A 21 -0.27 -3.30 -4.99
CA ASP A 21 0.78 -2.60 -5.71
C ASP A 21 0.73 -1.11 -5.35
N ALA A 22 1.66 -0.69 -4.49
CA ALA A 22 1.74 0.67 -4.00
C ALA A 22 2.05 1.66 -5.14
N VAL A 23 2.79 1.24 -6.17
CA VAL A 23 3.14 2.10 -7.31
C VAL A 23 1.92 2.33 -8.18
N ALA A 24 1.17 1.28 -8.51
CA ALA A 24 -0.08 1.41 -9.23
C ALA A 24 -1.11 2.24 -8.44
N ALA A 25 -1.15 2.11 -7.11
CA ALA A 25 -2.05 2.87 -6.25
C ALA A 25 -1.68 4.37 -6.23
N ALA A 26 -0.39 4.67 -6.13
CA ALA A 26 0.13 6.04 -6.22
C ALA A 26 -0.17 6.65 -7.60
N ASN A 27 0.03 5.91 -8.69
CA ASN A 27 -0.29 6.36 -10.04
C ASN A 27 -1.78 6.71 -10.19
N SER A 28 -2.69 5.92 -9.63
CA SER A 28 -4.12 6.24 -9.61
C SER A 28 -4.47 7.52 -8.84
N LEU A 29 -3.61 7.92 -7.90
CA LEU A 29 -3.73 9.16 -7.14
C LEU A 29 -3.01 10.34 -7.81
N GLY A 30 -2.38 10.15 -8.98
CA GLY A 30 -1.52 11.15 -9.61
C GLY A 30 -0.20 11.40 -8.87
N MET A 31 0.17 10.51 -7.95
CA MET A 31 1.39 10.58 -7.15
C MET A 31 2.51 9.81 -7.84
N ASP A 32 3.60 10.49 -8.17
CA ASP A 32 4.76 9.86 -8.79
C ASP A 32 5.61 9.08 -7.76
N ARG A 33 6.03 7.86 -8.14
CA ARG A 33 6.82 6.96 -7.29
C ARG A 33 8.19 7.52 -6.88
N GLY A 34 8.73 8.48 -7.62
CA GLY A 34 10.00 9.14 -7.35
C GLY A 34 9.88 10.30 -6.36
N THR A 35 8.66 10.70 -5.99
CA THR A 35 8.45 11.80 -5.06
C THR A 35 8.80 11.42 -3.63
N LEU A 36 9.25 12.42 -2.86
CA LEU A 36 9.47 12.25 -1.42
C LEU A 36 8.16 11.91 -0.69
N GLU A 37 7.03 12.42 -1.19
CA GLU A 37 5.69 12.19 -0.63
C GLU A 37 5.29 10.72 -0.69
N PHE A 38 5.57 10.04 -1.82
CA PHE A 38 5.34 8.61 -1.97
C PHE A 38 6.16 7.79 -0.96
N HIS A 39 7.47 8.04 -0.90
CA HIS A 39 8.37 7.33 0.00
C HIS A 39 8.00 7.57 1.48
N ARG A 40 7.64 8.81 1.83
CA ARG A 40 7.20 9.15 3.18
C ARG A 40 5.90 8.45 3.53
N SER A 41 4.93 8.45 2.62
CA SER A 41 3.63 7.79 2.82
C SER A 41 3.80 6.28 3.02
N LEU A 42 4.61 5.62 2.17
CA LEU A 42 4.92 4.19 2.33
C LEU A 42 5.58 3.89 3.67
N HIS A 43 6.59 4.69 4.04
CA HIS A 43 7.30 4.51 5.30
C HIS A 43 6.37 4.70 6.52
N ASP A 44 5.46 5.68 6.47
CA ASP A 44 4.49 5.91 7.54
C ASP A 44 3.51 4.74 7.68
N LEU A 45 3.03 4.19 6.56
CA LEU A 45 2.13 3.03 6.54
C LEU A 45 2.79 1.75 7.06
N VAL A 46 4.07 1.53 6.73
CA VAL A 46 4.85 0.39 7.29
C VAL A 46 5.09 0.60 8.78
N ARG A 47 5.43 1.83 9.20
CA ARG A 47 5.67 2.16 10.61
C ARG A 47 4.40 2.05 11.47
N ALA A 48 3.24 2.29 10.88
CA ALA A 48 1.93 2.15 11.52
C ALA A 48 1.37 0.72 11.48
N ASP A 49 2.17 -0.27 11.05
CA ASP A 49 1.75 -1.67 10.90
C ASP A 49 0.58 -1.88 9.92
N TYR A 50 0.33 -0.94 9.01
CA TYR A 50 -0.71 -1.09 7.99
C TYR A 50 -0.23 -1.85 6.76
N LEU A 51 1.09 -1.83 6.52
CA LEU A 51 1.75 -2.57 5.46
C LEU A 51 2.86 -3.44 6.04
N GLU A 52 2.91 -4.69 5.61
CA GLU A 52 4.01 -5.61 5.89
C GLU A 52 5.12 -5.40 4.85
N ASP A 53 6.36 -5.21 5.31
CA ASP A 53 7.52 -5.13 4.42
C ASP A 53 7.76 -6.52 3.81
N PRO A 54 7.77 -6.66 2.47
CA PRO A 54 7.94 -7.97 1.86
C PRO A 54 9.35 -8.48 2.13
N ALA A 55 9.46 -9.68 2.72
CA ALA A 55 10.75 -10.34 2.96
C ALA A 55 11.61 -10.52 1.69
N ASN A 56 10.99 -10.46 0.51
CA ASN A 56 11.68 -10.47 -0.77
C ASN A 56 11.95 -9.05 -1.28
N PRO A 57 13.23 -8.60 -1.35
CA PRO A 57 13.57 -7.26 -1.84
C PRO A 57 13.16 -7.03 -3.31
N ALA A 58 13.01 -8.10 -4.12
CA ALA A 58 12.49 -7.97 -5.49
C ALA A 58 11.01 -7.56 -5.51
N LEU A 59 10.20 -7.97 -4.52
CA LEU A 59 8.81 -7.52 -4.39
C LEU A 59 8.76 -6.06 -3.96
N ARG A 60 9.65 -5.66 -3.04
CA ARG A 60 9.81 -4.27 -2.62
C ARG A 60 10.17 -3.35 -3.78
N ALA A 61 11.13 -3.77 -4.62
CA ALA A 61 11.54 -3.03 -5.81
C ALA A 61 10.41 -2.91 -6.86
N GLN A 62 9.51 -3.89 -6.90
CA GLN A 62 8.30 -3.85 -7.72
C GLN A 62 7.16 -3.04 -7.09
N GLY A 63 7.32 -2.52 -5.86
CA GLY A 63 6.27 -1.78 -5.16
C GLY A 63 5.15 -2.66 -4.61
N LYS A 64 5.37 -3.97 -4.47
CA LYS A 64 4.36 -4.90 -3.93
C LYS A 64 4.49 -5.03 -2.43
N TYR A 65 3.40 -4.74 -1.72
CA TYR A 65 3.31 -4.82 -0.26
C TYR A 65 2.10 -5.65 0.15
N LEU A 66 2.17 -6.26 1.32
CA LEU A 66 1.01 -6.91 1.93
C LEU A 66 0.31 -5.90 2.84
N ILE A 67 -0.98 -5.67 2.62
CA ILE A 67 -1.79 -4.90 3.55
C ILE A 67 -2.13 -5.79 4.74
N THR A 68 -1.83 -5.33 5.95
CA THR A 68 -2.18 -6.06 7.18
C THR A 68 -3.69 -6.00 7.42
N PHE A 69 -4.19 -6.80 8.36
CA PHE A 69 -5.61 -6.72 8.75
C PHE A 69 -5.95 -5.36 9.37
N GLU A 70 -5.01 -4.76 10.13
CA GLU A 70 -5.16 -3.40 10.64
C GLU A 70 -5.17 -2.37 9.52
N GLY A 71 -4.31 -2.52 8.52
CA GLY A 71 -4.30 -1.66 7.33
C GLY A 71 -5.60 -1.74 6.53
N ILE A 72 -6.20 -2.93 6.41
CA ILE A 72 -7.52 -3.11 5.79
C ILE A 72 -8.59 -2.38 6.61
N ALA A 73 -8.64 -2.61 7.92
CA ALA A 73 -9.62 -1.98 8.80
C ALA A 73 -9.48 -0.44 8.80
N ALA A 74 -8.25 0.08 8.79
CA ALA A 74 -7.97 1.50 8.68
C ALA A 74 -8.38 2.05 7.30
N ALA A 75 -8.13 1.32 6.21
CA ALA A 75 -8.53 1.74 4.87
C ALA A 75 -10.05 1.81 4.69
N ASP A 76 -10.79 0.87 5.29
CA ASP A 76 -12.25 0.79 5.21
C ASP A 76 -12.96 1.80 6.15
N ASN A 77 -12.30 2.28 7.22
CA ASN A 77 -12.90 3.20 8.21
C ASN A 77 -12.66 4.70 7.95
N TYR A 78 -11.58 5.06 7.24
CA TYR A 78 -11.26 6.45 6.94
C TYR A 78 -11.86 6.91 5.62
#